data_AF-A0A931GGN2-F1
#
_entry.id   AF-A0A931GGN2-F1
#
_cell.length_a   1.000
_cell.length_b   1.000
_cell.length_c   1.000
_cell.angle_alpha   90.00
_cell.angle_beta   90.00
_cell.angle_gamma   90.00
#
_symmetry.space_group_name_H-M   'P 1'
#
loop_
_entity.id
_entity.type
_entity.pdbx_description
1 polymer ?
#
loop_
_entity_poly.entity_id
_entity_poly.type
_entity_poly.pdbx_seq_one_letter_code
_entity_poly.pdbx_strand_id
1 'polypeptide(L)' 'MSESVHMDAVDVHPDAHRATEEDEERVLRDLYGEPGADGIYRGEGP' A
#
# COMPACT_ATOMS: atom_id res chain seq x y z
N MET A 1 -12.62 23.45 -10.72
CA MET A 1 -12.12 22.07 -10.59
C MET A 1 -10.61 22.19 -10.69
N SER A 2 -9.90 22.35 -9.57
CA SER A 2 -9.74 21.43 -8.43
C SER A 2 -8.81 20.28 -8.82
N GLU A 3 -7.67 20.19 -8.10
CA GLU A 3 -6.87 18.98 -7.79
C GLU A 3 -5.34 19.07 -8.04
N SER A 4 -4.81 20.09 -8.73
CA SER A 4 -3.37 20.10 -9.06
C SER A 4 -2.46 20.88 -8.09
N VAL A 5 -2.99 21.69 -7.17
CA VAL A 5 -2.19 22.63 -6.34
C VAL A 5 -1.43 21.96 -5.17
N HIS A 6 -1.75 20.70 -4.85
CA HIS A 6 -1.15 20.00 -3.70
C HIS A 6 -0.19 18.87 -4.07
N MET A 7 0.00 18.57 -5.36
CA MET A 7 0.91 17.51 -5.80
C MET A 7 2.40 17.86 -5.53
N ASP A 8 2.74 19.15 -5.49
CA ASP A 8 4.09 19.63 -5.18
C ASP A 8 4.43 19.54 -3.67
N ALA A 9 3.45 19.27 -2.80
CA ALA A 9 3.67 19.18 -1.35
C ALA A 9 4.24 17.82 -0.90
N VAL A 10 4.31 16.84 -1.80
CA VAL A 10 4.77 15.47 -1.51
C VAL A 10 6.31 15.38 -1.53
N ASP A 11 6.98 16.31 -2.22
CA ASP A 11 8.44 16.29 -2.47
C ASP A 11 9.28 16.87 -1.30
N VAL A 12 8.63 17.42 -0.27
CA VAL A 12 9.29 18.24 0.76
C VAL A 12 9.63 17.45 2.03
N HIS A 13 9.01 16.29 2.25
CA HIS A 13 9.24 15.52 3.47
C HIS A 13 10.45 14.60 3.29
N PRO A 14 11.54 14.75 4.07
CA PRO A 14 12.75 13.92 3.90
C PRO A 14 12.49 12.43 4.17
N ASP A 15 11.45 12.11 4.96
CA ASP A 15 10.98 10.74 5.16
C ASP A 15 9.90 10.29 4.15
N ALA A 16 9.53 11.08 3.15
CA ALA A 16 8.60 10.64 2.09
C ALA A 16 9.13 9.40 1.34
N HIS A 17 10.46 9.31 1.19
CA HIS A 17 11.13 8.14 0.61
C HIS A 17 11.46 7.05 1.63
N ARG A 18 11.21 7.30 2.91
CA ARG A 18 11.40 6.31 3.95
C ARG A 18 10.10 5.52 4.04
N ALA A 19 10.15 4.25 3.63
CA ALA A 19 9.06 3.32 3.90
C ALA A 19 8.82 3.29 5.41
N THR A 20 7.71 3.89 5.84
CA THR A 20 7.22 3.83 7.22
C THR A 20 6.14 2.77 7.38
N GLU A 21 5.62 2.28 6.27
CA GLU A 21 4.62 1.22 6.20
C GLU A 21 5.29 -0.15 6.43
N GLU A 22 4.53 -1.04 7.06
CA GLU A 22 4.90 -2.45 7.15
C GLU A 22 5.00 -3.03 5.74
N ASP A 23 5.85 -4.06 5.57
CA ASP A 23 5.97 -4.77 4.29
C ASP A 23 4.59 -5.16 3.78
N GLU A 24 4.23 -4.66 2.59
CA GLU A 24 2.92 -4.86 1.99
C GLU A 24 2.58 -6.36 1.91
N GLU A 25 3.56 -7.23 1.63
CA GLU A 25 3.36 -8.67 1.58
C GLU A 25 2.95 -9.23 2.95
N ARG A 26 3.58 -8.74 4.02
CA ARG A 26 3.22 -9.15 5.39
C ARG A 26 1.80 -8.73 5.72
N VAL A 27 1.45 -7.47 5.45
CA VAL A 27 0.11 -6.93 5.74
C VAL A 27 -0.96 -7.70 4.95
N LEU A 28 -0.71 -7.95 3.66
CA LEU A 28 -1.64 -8.68 2.81
C LEU A 28 -1.84 -10.12 3.30
N ARG A 29 -0.77 -10.80 3.74
CA ARG A 29 -0.87 -12.15 4.32
C ARG A 29 -1.63 -12.19 5.64
N ASP A 30 -1.41 -11.21 6.51
CA ASP A 30 -2.11 -11.13 7.79
C ASP A 30 -3.62 -10.87 7.62
N LEU A 31 -4.00 -10.09 6.61
CA LEU A 31 -5.40 -9.75 6.35
C LEU A 31 -6.15 -10.80 5.52
N TYR A 32 -5.48 -11.38 4.53
CA TYR A 32 -6.13 -12.18 3.49
C TYR A 32 -5.64 -13.63 3.40
N GLY A 33 -4.64 -14.01 4.19
CA GLY A 33 -3.97 -15.31 4.10
C GLY A 33 -2.99 -15.40 2.93
N GLU A 34 -2.66 -16.61 2.52
CA GLU A 34 -1.74 -16.82 1.40
C GLU A 34 -2.35 -16.38 0.07
N PRO A 35 -1.54 -15.82 -0.86
CA PRO A 35 -2.04 -15.45 -2.18
C PRO A 35 -2.48 -16.68 -2.98
N GLY A 36 -3.39 -16.48 -3.92
CA GLY A 36 -3.77 -17.50 -4.89
C GLY A 36 -2.60 -17.90 -5.80
N ALA A 37 -2.81 -18.93 -6.63
CA ALA A 37 -1.81 -19.38 -7.61
C ALA A 37 -1.43 -18.29 -8.65
N ASP A 38 -2.25 -17.26 -8.77
CA ASP A 38 -2.03 -16.07 -9.60
C ASP A 38 -1.38 -14.91 -8.83
N GLY A 39 -1.01 -15.10 -7.56
CA GLY A 39 -0.42 -14.08 -6.71
C GLY A 39 -1.43 -13.11 -6.10
N ILE A 40 -2.74 -13.32 -6.29
CA ILE A 40 -3.77 -12.40 -5.82
C ILE A 40 -4.33 -12.83 -4.46
N TYR A 41 -4.30 -11.91 -3.50
CA TYR A 41 -4.92 -12.03 -2.18
C TYR A 41 -6.43 -11.79 -2.29
N ARG A 42 -7.26 -12.75 -1.85
CA ARG A 42 -8.73 -12.68 -1.97
C ARG A 42 -9.49 -12.72 -0.64
N GLY A 43 -8.78 -12.89 0.47
CA GLY A 43 -9.38 -13.20 1.76
C GLY A 43 -9.96 -14.60 1.78
N GLU A 44 -10.04 -15.20 2.97
CA GLU A 44 -10.88 -16.38 3.17
C GLU A 44 -12.34 -15.93 2.95
N GLY A 45 -12.83 -16.10 1.73
CA GLY A 45 -14.24 -15.87 1.40
C GLY A 45 -15.15 -16.83 2.18
N PRO A 46 -16.42 -16.45 2.43
CA PRO A 46 -17.38 -17.28 3.16
C PRO A 46 -17.64 -18.65 2.50
#